data_AF-A0A067DIV4-F1
#
_entry.id   AF-A0A067DIV4-F1
#
_cell.length_a   1.000
_cell.length_b   1.000
_cell.length_c   1.000
_cell.angle_alpha   90.00
_cell.angle_beta   90.00
_cell.angle_gamma   90.00
#
_symmetry.space_group_name_H-M   'P 1'
#
loop_
_entity.id
_entity.type
_entity.pdbx_description
1 polymer ?
#
loop_
_entity_poly.entity_id
_entity_poly.type
_entity_poly.pdbx_seq_one_letter_code
_entity_poly.pdbx_strand_id
1 'polypeptide(L)'
;MEIINYQGEELNRYGGLFVHKNPELKIKVVDGSSLAVAVLTNSIPDGTTQVVIRGILTKVAYATAFALCQKGIQVVTLREDEHEKLIRSFGGKSESKNLLVSRSYCQKIWLVGNGLTEEEQSKAERGTMFVPFSQFPPAKKRRKDCTYHLTPAMATPAALENVDSCENWLPRRVMSAWRIGGIVHALEGWNEHECGYTISNVDTVWDAALRHGFVPLTIPTQS
;
A
#
# COMPACT_ATOMS: atom_id res chain seq x y z
N MET A 1 -9.92 1.15 -10.52
CA MET A 1 -10.66 -0.10 -10.19
C MET A 1 -11.55 0.19 -9.00
N GLU A 2 -12.83 -0.20 -9.03
CA GLU A 2 -13.67 -0.19 -7.82
C GLU A 2 -13.49 -1.49 -7.04
N ILE A 3 -13.07 -1.40 -5.79
CA ILE A 3 -12.94 -2.53 -4.87
C ILE A 3 -14.31 -2.74 -4.20
N ILE A 4 -14.92 -3.91 -4.42
CA ILE A 4 -16.18 -4.26 -3.74
C ILE A 4 -15.87 -4.66 -2.29
N ASN A 5 -16.31 -3.87 -1.30
CA ASN A 5 -16.05 -4.11 0.12
C ASN A 5 -17.26 -4.69 0.87
N TYR A 6 -17.01 -5.61 1.80
CA TYR A 6 -17.87 -5.82 2.97
C TYR A 6 -17.01 -5.98 4.24
N GLN A 7 -17.22 -5.02 5.15
CA GLN A 7 -16.79 -4.95 6.55
C GLN A 7 -15.37 -4.44 6.86
N GLY A 8 -15.36 -3.25 7.47
CA GLY A 8 -14.21 -2.43 7.81
C GLY A 8 -14.49 -0.99 7.41
N GLU A 9 -15.65 -0.44 7.81
CA GLU A 9 -15.93 0.98 7.55
C GLU A 9 -14.92 1.82 8.33
N GLU A 10 -13.88 2.30 7.64
CA GLU A 10 -13.21 3.50 8.10
C GLU A 10 -14.30 4.57 8.28
N LEU A 11 -14.22 5.31 9.39
CA LEU A 11 -15.30 6.18 9.92
C LEU A 11 -15.98 7.09 8.87
N ASN A 12 -15.30 7.41 7.76
CA ASN A 12 -15.83 8.23 6.67
C ASN A 12 -15.69 7.62 5.26
N ARG A 13 -15.41 6.30 5.16
CA ARG A 13 -15.10 5.59 3.92
C ARG A 13 -14.03 6.31 3.10
N TYR A 14 -12.86 6.54 3.68
CA TYR A 14 -11.74 7.23 3.02
C TYR A 14 -12.15 8.57 2.39
N GLY A 15 -12.94 9.37 3.10
CA GLY A 15 -13.46 10.65 2.59
C GLY A 15 -14.63 10.56 1.61
N GLY A 16 -15.00 9.37 1.13
CA GLY A 16 -16.11 9.18 0.18
C GLY A 16 -17.47 9.63 0.74
N LEU A 17 -17.71 9.42 2.04
CA LEU A 17 -18.94 9.90 2.69
C LEU A 17 -19.00 11.44 2.72
N PHE A 18 -17.86 12.12 2.85
CA PHE A 18 -17.80 13.57 2.86
C PHE A 18 -18.14 14.14 1.48
N VAL A 19 -17.57 13.58 0.41
CA VAL A 19 -17.89 13.98 -0.97
C VAL A 19 -19.36 13.72 -1.28
N HIS A 20 -19.89 12.56 -0.89
CA HIS A 20 -21.30 12.24 -1.09
C HIS A 20 -22.25 13.24 -0.42
N LYS A 21 -21.91 13.71 0.80
CA LYS A 21 -22.69 14.72 1.53
C LYS A 21 -22.52 16.15 0.99
N ASN A 22 -21.49 16.41 0.19
CA ASN A 22 -21.13 17.74 -0.30
C ASN A 22 -20.85 17.68 -1.82
N PRO A 23 -21.88 17.49 -2.67
CA PRO A 23 -21.68 17.30 -4.11
C PRO A 23 -21.15 18.55 -4.83
N GLU A 24 -21.33 19.75 -4.26
CA GLU A 24 -20.91 21.03 -4.84
C GLU A 24 -19.48 21.46 -4.41
N LEU A 25 -18.67 20.52 -3.93
CA LEU A 25 -17.29 20.80 -3.53
C LEU A 25 -16.48 21.38 -4.69
N LYS A 26 -15.91 22.58 -4.47
CA LYS A 26 -15.00 23.24 -5.40
C LYS A 26 -13.58 22.70 -5.34
N ILE A 27 -13.28 21.87 -4.35
CA ILE A 27 -11.98 21.24 -4.13
C ILE A 27 -12.09 19.73 -4.27
N LYS A 28 -10.99 19.08 -4.66
CA LYS A 28 -10.94 17.63 -4.75
C LYS A 28 -10.46 17.02 -3.44
N VAL A 29 -11.11 15.92 -3.09
CA VAL A 29 -10.76 15.12 -1.91
C VAL A 29 -9.91 13.97 -2.40
N VAL A 30 -8.71 13.88 -1.85
CA VAL A 30 -7.70 12.91 -2.21
C VAL A 30 -7.17 12.29 -0.92
N ASP A 31 -7.40 10.99 -0.74
CA ASP A 31 -6.81 10.27 0.39
C ASP A 31 -5.42 9.71 0.10
N GLY A 32 -4.99 9.73 -1.17
CA GLY A 32 -3.63 9.39 -1.61
C GLY A 32 -3.33 7.89 -1.65
N SER A 33 -4.35 7.04 -1.58
CA SER A 33 -4.16 5.59 -1.57
C SER A 33 -3.60 5.05 -2.89
N SER A 34 -3.83 5.72 -4.02
CA SER A 34 -3.27 5.28 -5.31
C SER A 34 -1.74 5.38 -5.32
N LEU A 35 -1.18 6.46 -4.76
CA LEU A 35 0.27 6.58 -4.62
C LEU A 35 0.83 5.60 -3.58
N ALA A 36 0.09 5.32 -2.49
CA ALA A 36 0.51 4.29 -1.53
C ALA A 36 0.61 2.90 -2.20
N VAL A 37 -0.36 2.54 -3.04
CA VAL A 37 -0.32 1.30 -3.85
C VAL A 37 0.84 1.33 -4.84
N ALA A 38 1.10 2.46 -5.48
CA ALA A 38 2.23 2.63 -6.39
C ALA A 38 3.57 2.40 -5.68
N VAL A 39 3.77 3.00 -4.51
CA VAL A 39 4.98 2.79 -3.70
C VAL A 39 5.12 1.33 -3.31
N LEU A 40 4.06 0.67 -2.86
CA LEU A 40 4.11 -0.75 -2.49
C LEU A 40 4.50 -1.63 -3.67
N THR A 41 3.83 -1.48 -4.81
CA THR A 41 4.07 -2.32 -5.98
C THR A 41 5.43 -2.09 -6.63
N ASN A 42 5.99 -0.87 -6.54
CA ASN A 42 7.34 -0.55 -7.02
C ASN A 42 8.45 -0.81 -5.97
N SER A 43 8.08 -1.09 -4.71
CA SER A 43 9.05 -1.50 -3.68
C SER A 43 9.40 -2.99 -3.73
N ILE A 44 8.64 -3.78 -4.50
CA ILE A 44 8.90 -5.21 -4.66
C ILE A 44 10.16 -5.39 -5.53
N PRO A 45 11.22 -6.05 -5.03
CA PRO A 45 12.42 -6.33 -5.81
C PRO A 45 12.12 -7.15 -7.06
N ASP A 46 12.86 -6.84 -8.13
CA ASP A 46 12.82 -7.58 -9.38
C ASP A 46 13.08 -9.08 -9.17
N GLY A 47 12.38 -9.92 -9.94
CA GLY A 47 12.46 -11.37 -9.83
C GLY A 47 11.62 -11.97 -8.69
N THR A 48 10.94 -11.16 -7.87
CA THR A 48 9.96 -11.67 -6.91
C THR A 48 8.80 -12.34 -7.63
N THR A 49 8.58 -13.63 -7.37
CA THR A 49 7.47 -14.39 -7.95
C THR A 49 6.28 -14.53 -7.02
N GLN A 50 6.50 -14.46 -5.70
CA GLN A 50 5.46 -14.58 -4.68
C GLN A 50 5.65 -13.56 -3.56
N VAL A 51 4.54 -13.00 -3.08
CA VAL A 51 4.49 -12.22 -1.84
C VAL A 51 3.42 -12.80 -0.92
N VAL A 52 3.61 -12.69 0.39
CA VAL A 52 2.53 -12.92 1.37
C VAL A 52 1.78 -11.62 1.62
N ILE A 53 0.46 -11.68 1.76
CA ILE A 53 -0.33 -10.59 2.33
C ILE A 53 -0.98 -11.05 3.63
N ARG A 54 -0.77 -10.30 4.71
CA ARG A 54 -1.29 -10.64 6.05
C ARG A 54 -1.67 -9.39 6.84
N GLY A 55 -2.84 -9.42 7.47
CA GLY A 55 -3.33 -8.37 8.36
C GLY A 55 -4.79 -8.03 8.08
N ILE A 56 -5.28 -6.93 8.62
CA ILE A 56 -6.59 -6.38 8.27
C ILE A 56 -6.50 -5.82 6.85
N LEU A 57 -7.21 -6.45 5.91
CA LEU A 57 -7.22 -6.05 4.50
C LEU A 57 -7.96 -4.70 4.33
N THR A 58 -7.19 -3.64 4.09
CA THR A 58 -7.70 -2.31 3.75
C THR A 58 -7.87 -2.16 2.25
N LYS A 59 -8.44 -1.05 1.76
CA LYS A 59 -8.52 -0.81 0.31
C LYS A 59 -7.13 -0.81 -0.36
N VAL A 60 -6.09 -0.35 0.34
CA VAL A 60 -4.70 -0.37 -0.16
C VAL A 60 -4.22 -1.82 -0.27
N ALA A 61 -4.57 -2.69 0.67
CA ALA A 61 -4.25 -4.11 0.60
C ALA A 61 -4.88 -4.78 -0.62
N TYR A 62 -6.20 -4.59 -0.83
CA TYR A 62 -6.92 -5.13 -1.99
C TYR A 62 -6.35 -4.60 -3.32
N ALA A 63 -6.13 -3.29 -3.42
CA ALA A 63 -5.56 -2.66 -4.61
C ALA A 63 -4.14 -3.16 -4.92
N THR A 64 -3.31 -3.30 -3.88
CA THR A 64 -1.93 -3.81 -4.02
C THR A 64 -1.94 -5.26 -4.46
N ALA A 65 -2.77 -6.11 -3.84
CA ALA A 65 -2.89 -7.50 -4.25
C ALA A 65 -3.30 -7.61 -5.73
N PHE A 66 -4.30 -6.84 -6.14
CA PHE A 66 -4.75 -6.82 -7.52
C PHE A 66 -3.65 -6.36 -8.49
N ALA A 67 -2.99 -5.25 -8.19
CA ALA A 67 -1.92 -4.71 -9.04
C ALA A 67 -0.72 -5.68 -9.16
N LEU A 68 -0.35 -6.39 -8.09
CA LEU A 68 0.70 -7.41 -8.14
C LEU A 68 0.27 -8.62 -8.99
N CYS A 69 -0.97 -9.08 -8.82
CA CYS A 69 -1.52 -10.15 -9.65
C CYS A 69 -1.58 -9.77 -11.14
N GLN A 70 -1.86 -8.50 -11.47
CA GLN A 70 -1.76 -7.98 -12.85
C GLN A 70 -0.34 -8.03 -13.40
N LYS A 71 0.67 -7.77 -12.55
CA LYS A 71 2.09 -7.92 -12.89
C LYS A 71 2.56 -9.39 -12.94
N GLY A 72 1.67 -10.35 -12.75
CA GLY A 72 2.00 -11.78 -12.77
C GLY A 72 2.63 -12.31 -11.48
N ILE A 73 2.72 -11.48 -10.43
CA ILE A 73 3.23 -11.89 -9.12
C ILE A 73 2.11 -12.61 -8.37
N GLN A 74 2.43 -13.76 -7.77
CA GLN A 74 1.47 -14.51 -6.97
C GLN A 74 1.33 -13.86 -5.60
N VAL A 75 0.10 -13.57 -5.20
CA VAL A 75 -0.21 -13.04 -3.87
C VAL A 75 -0.76 -14.19 -3.02
N VAL A 76 -0.02 -14.52 -1.98
CA VAL A 76 -0.25 -15.65 -1.10
C VAL A 76 -0.90 -15.16 0.19
N THR A 77 -2.02 -15.76 0.57
CA THR A 77 -2.62 -15.58 1.89
C THR A 77 -2.33 -16.78 2.79
N LEU A 78 -2.14 -16.53 4.08
CA LEU A 78 -1.88 -17.57 5.08
C LEU A 78 -3.16 -18.12 5.71
N ARG A 79 -4.29 -17.45 5.47
CA ARG A 79 -5.62 -17.79 5.99
C ARG A 79 -6.64 -17.83 4.86
N GLU A 80 -7.52 -18.84 4.91
CA GLU A 80 -8.61 -19.01 3.95
C GLU A 80 -9.56 -17.81 3.93
N ASP A 81 -9.87 -17.22 5.09
CA ASP A 81 -10.79 -16.08 5.16
C ASP A 81 -10.24 -14.81 4.48
N GLU A 82 -8.92 -14.63 4.47
CA GLU A 82 -8.26 -13.54 3.74
C GLU A 82 -8.28 -13.82 2.23
N HIS A 83 -8.06 -15.07 1.85
CA HIS A 83 -8.12 -15.52 0.45
C HIS A 83 -9.50 -15.30 -0.17
N GLU A 84 -10.56 -15.75 0.51
CA GLU A 84 -11.94 -15.61 0.07
C GLU A 84 -12.31 -14.14 -0.14
N LYS A 85 -11.88 -13.26 0.78
CA LYS A 85 -12.08 -11.81 0.66
C LYS A 85 -11.39 -11.24 -0.59
N LEU A 86 -10.13 -11.61 -0.83
CA LEU A 86 -9.38 -11.17 -2.02
C LEU A 86 -10.03 -11.68 -3.32
N ILE A 87 -10.33 -12.98 -3.42
CA ILE A 87 -10.99 -13.57 -4.59
C ILE A 87 -12.30 -12.83 -4.89
N ARG A 88 -13.13 -12.62 -3.86
CA ARG A 88 -14.40 -11.91 -4.02
C ARG A 88 -14.19 -10.47 -4.50
N SER A 89 -13.19 -9.77 -3.96
CA SER A 89 -12.89 -8.38 -4.36
C SER A 89 -12.45 -8.26 -5.82
N PHE A 90 -11.91 -9.33 -6.41
CA PHE A 90 -11.47 -9.33 -7.82
C PHE A 90 -12.65 -9.52 -8.78
N GLY A 91 -13.84 -9.93 -8.31
CA GLY A 91 -15.05 -9.94 -9.13
C GLY A 91 -14.98 -10.87 -10.36
N GLY A 92 -14.31 -12.02 -10.24
CA GLY A 92 -14.20 -13.00 -11.33
C GLY A 92 -13.15 -12.66 -12.40
N LYS A 93 -12.33 -11.63 -12.18
CA LYS A 93 -11.21 -11.28 -13.08
C LYS A 93 -10.16 -12.38 -13.15
N SER A 94 -9.49 -12.48 -14.30
CA SER A 94 -8.50 -13.53 -14.59
C SER A 94 -7.30 -13.51 -13.63
N GLU A 95 -6.99 -12.36 -13.06
CA GLU A 95 -5.94 -12.08 -12.10
C GLU A 95 -6.09 -12.89 -10.80
N SER A 96 -7.31 -13.35 -10.50
CA SER A 96 -7.57 -14.22 -9.36
C SER A 96 -6.81 -15.54 -9.43
N LYS A 97 -6.36 -15.98 -10.62
CA LYS A 97 -5.48 -17.15 -10.79
C LYS A 97 -4.12 -16.99 -10.09
N ASN A 98 -3.72 -15.75 -9.82
CA ASN A 98 -2.47 -15.42 -9.14
C ASN A 98 -2.69 -15.25 -7.62
N LEU A 99 -3.91 -15.45 -7.11
CA LEU A 99 -4.17 -15.57 -5.68
C LEU A 99 -4.02 -17.03 -5.25
N LEU A 100 -3.26 -17.25 -4.19
CA LEU A 100 -3.00 -18.59 -3.66
C LEU A 100 -3.18 -18.60 -2.14
N VAL A 101 -3.55 -19.76 -1.60
CA VAL A 101 -3.44 -20.05 -0.17
C VAL A 101 -2.20 -20.89 0.04
N SER A 102 -1.39 -20.52 1.03
CA SER A 102 -0.28 -21.36 1.47
C SER A 102 -0.30 -21.53 2.99
N ARG A 103 0.05 -22.74 3.42
CA ARG A 103 0.38 -23.02 4.83
C ARG A 103 1.88 -22.90 5.10
N SER A 104 2.67 -22.61 4.07
CA SER A 104 4.09 -22.32 4.18
C SER A 104 4.30 -20.84 4.49
N TYR A 105 5.40 -20.56 5.20
CA TYR A 105 5.82 -19.22 5.61
C TYR A 105 7.16 -18.82 4.96
N CYS A 106 7.53 -19.49 3.86
CA CYS A 106 8.84 -19.37 3.22
C CYS A 106 9.00 -18.16 2.29
N GLN A 107 7.93 -17.41 2.03
CA GLN A 107 7.98 -16.24 1.17
C GLN A 107 8.89 -15.17 1.78
N LYS A 108 9.80 -14.64 0.94
CA LYS A 108 10.78 -13.63 1.35
C LYS A 108 10.17 -12.26 1.58
N ILE A 109 8.99 -11.98 1.03
CA ILE A 109 8.35 -10.67 1.14
C ILE A 109 6.94 -10.83 1.71
N TRP A 110 6.68 -10.08 2.76
CA TRP A 110 5.41 -10.07 3.48
C TRP A 110 4.84 -8.66 3.49
N LEU A 111 3.77 -8.44 2.74
CA LEU A 111 2.93 -7.27 2.81
C LEU A 111 2.08 -7.35 4.08
N VAL A 112 2.29 -6.43 5.02
CA VAL A 112 1.69 -6.54 6.36
C VAL A 112 0.85 -5.34 6.77
N GLY A 113 -0.27 -5.60 7.43
CA GLY A 113 -1.15 -4.58 7.99
C GLY A 113 -1.30 -4.70 9.49
N ASN A 114 -2.21 -3.88 10.03
CA ASN A 114 -2.66 -4.02 11.41
C ASN A 114 -3.19 -5.44 11.66
N GLY A 115 -3.03 -5.95 12.88
CA GLY A 115 -3.50 -7.29 13.24
C GLY A 115 -2.55 -8.44 12.88
N LEU A 116 -1.32 -8.14 12.42
CA LEU A 116 -0.21 -9.10 12.41
C LEU A 116 0.31 -9.30 13.84
N THR A 117 0.30 -10.54 14.34
CA THR A 117 0.76 -10.84 15.71
C THR A 117 2.27 -11.17 15.78
N GLU A 118 2.83 -11.19 16.99
CA GLU A 118 4.23 -11.58 17.20
C GLU A 118 4.46 -13.05 16.85
N GLU A 119 3.50 -13.91 17.15
CA GLU A 119 3.52 -15.35 16.88
C GLU A 119 3.40 -15.65 15.38
N GLU A 120 2.77 -14.78 14.60
CA GLU A 120 2.75 -14.89 13.15
C GLU A 120 4.09 -14.46 12.54
N GLN A 121 4.67 -13.36 13.04
CA GLN A 121 6.00 -12.91 12.62
C GLN A 121 7.10 -13.95 12.92
N SER A 122 6.97 -14.71 14.00
CA SER A 122 7.96 -15.75 14.35
C SER A 122 7.99 -16.92 13.36
N LYS A 123 6.93 -17.12 12.57
CA LYS A 123 6.85 -18.20 11.57
C LYS A 123 7.53 -17.87 10.25
N ALA A 124 7.77 -16.59 9.97
CA ALA A 124 8.46 -16.17 8.75
C ALA A 124 9.88 -16.76 8.67
N GLU A 125 10.42 -16.96 7.47
CA GLU A 125 11.81 -17.41 7.34
C GLU A 125 12.82 -16.33 7.77
N ARG A 126 14.03 -16.77 8.07
CA ARG A 126 15.17 -15.87 8.23
C ARG A 126 15.36 -15.05 6.95
N GLY A 127 15.63 -13.75 7.12
CA GLY A 127 15.81 -12.81 6.00
C GLY A 127 14.52 -12.36 5.34
N THR A 128 13.34 -12.71 5.88
CA THR A 128 12.06 -12.17 5.37
C THR A 128 12.02 -10.65 5.53
N MET A 129 11.46 -10.00 4.51
CA MET A 129 11.21 -8.58 4.44
C MET A 129 9.73 -8.30 4.73
N PHE A 130 9.47 -7.55 5.81
CA PHE A 130 8.14 -7.08 6.15
C PHE A 130 7.90 -5.69 5.59
N VAL A 131 6.92 -5.56 4.69
CA VAL A 131 6.55 -4.33 4.00
C VAL A 131 5.16 -3.89 4.46
N PRO A 132 5.04 -2.85 5.28
CA PRO A 132 3.74 -2.43 5.77
C PRO A 132 2.88 -1.80 4.66
N PHE A 133 1.60 -2.15 4.57
CA PHE A 133 0.62 -1.47 3.69
C PHE A 133 -0.30 -0.49 4.44
N SER A 134 -0.08 -0.31 5.76
CA SER A 134 -0.82 0.62 6.62
C SER A 134 -0.15 2.00 6.70
N GLN A 135 -0.94 3.02 7.05
CA GLN A 135 -0.43 4.38 7.29
C GLN A 135 0.47 4.46 8.52
N PHE A 136 0.17 3.65 9.54
CA PHE A 136 0.97 3.56 10.76
C PHE A 136 1.91 2.36 10.69
N PRO A 137 3.13 2.47 11.26
CA PRO A 137 4.05 1.35 11.32
C PRO A 137 3.46 0.22 12.17
N PRO A 138 3.81 -1.05 11.88
CA PRO A 138 3.39 -2.18 12.69
C PRO A 138 3.82 -1.99 14.15
N ALA A 139 2.94 -2.33 15.09
CA ALA A 139 3.13 -2.04 16.51
C ALA A 139 4.43 -2.61 17.09
N LYS A 140 4.92 -3.75 16.58
CA LYS A 140 6.10 -4.42 17.12
C LYS A 140 6.91 -5.13 16.03
N LYS A 141 8.22 -4.87 16.05
CA LYS A 141 9.25 -5.55 15.25
C LYS A 141 9.96 -6.57 16.14
N ARG A 142 9.78 -7.87 15.90
CA ARG A 142 10.33 -8.93 16.76
C ARG A 142 11.51 -9.68 16.15
N ARG A 143 11.53 -9.83 14.83
CA ARG A 143 12.52 -10.66 14.14
C ARG A 143 13.77 -9.87 13.80
N LYS A 144 14.81 -10.03 14.62
CA LYS A 144 16.10 -9.35 14.44
C LYS A 144 16.85 -9.80 13.18
N ASP A 145 16.52 -10.99 12.68
CA ASP A 145 17.08 -11.62 11.51
C ASP A 145 16.25 -11.35 10.22
N CYS A 146 15.30 -10.42 10.31
CA CYS A 146 14.42 -9.97 9.22
C CYS A 146 14.53 -8.45 9.03
N THR A 147 14.08 -7.95 7.89
CA THR A 147 14.03 -6.51 7.60
C THR A 147 12.60 -5.99 7.72
N TYR A 148 12.46 -4.74 8.18
CA TYR A 148 11.17 -4.06 8.32
C TYR A 148 11.22 -2.74 7.57
N HIS A 149 10.43 -2.64 6.50
CA HIS A 149 10.29 -1.43 5.72
C HIS A 149 9.52 -0.35 6.47
N LEU A 150 9.69 0.88 6.00
CA LEU A 150 8.84 2.00 6.39
C LEU A 150 7.46 1.83 5.75
N THR A 151 6.47 2.48 6.36
CA THR A 151 5.17 2.70 5.71
C THR A 151 5.36 3.38 4.36
N PRO A 152 4.47 3.17 3.37
CA PRO A 152 4.60 3.74 2.03
C PRO A 152 4.92 5.23 2.10
N ALA A 153 6.11 5.59 1.64
CA ALA A 153 6.67 6.91 1.75
C ALA A 153 7.74 7.13 0.66
N MET A 154 8.03 8.39 0.38
CA MET A 154 9.05 8.80 -0.58
C MET A 154 9.84 9.97 0.00
N ALA A 155 11.08 10.13 -0.45
CA ALA A 155 11.86 11.32 -0.14
C ALA A 155 11.29 12.53 -0.90
N THR A 156 11.24 13.68 -0.24
CA THR A 156 10.70 14.92 -0.79
C THR A 156 11.72 15.61 -1.71
N PRO A 157 11.26 16.32 -2.76
CA PRO A 157 12.14 17.06 -3.65
C PRO A 157 12.95 18.13 -2.92
N ALA A 158 14.11 18.49 -3.47
CA ALA A 158 15.00 19.53 -2.93
C ALA A 158 14.25 20.85 -2.67
N ALA A 159 13.39 21.23 -3.62
CA ALA A 159 12.58 22.45 -3.63
C ALA A 159 11.50 22.50 -2.54
N LEU A 160 11.12 21.37 -1.94
CA LEU A 160 10.19 21.36 -0.81
C LEU A 160 10.98 21.61 0.48
N GLU A 161 11.07 22.88 0.84
CA GLU A 161 11.81 23.36 2.01
C GLU A 161 11.01 23.22 3.31
N ASN A 162 11.70 23.36 4.45
CA ASN A 162 11.11 23.36 5.80
C ASN A 162 10.30 22.10 6.16
N VAL A 163 10.60 20.97 5.52
CA VAL A 163 10.08 19.65 5.89
C VAL A 163 11.07 18.97 6.83
N ASP A 164 10.78 19.03 8.14
CA ASP A 164 11.51 18.24 9.14
C ASP A 164 10.99 16.80 9.11
N SER A 165 9.88 16.50 9.80
CA SER A 165 9.21 15.19 9.75
C SER A 165 7.71 15.37 9.55
N CYS A 166 7.14 14.78 8.48
CA CYS A 166 5.69 14.79 8.26
C CYS A 166 4.97 13.81 9.19
N GLU A 167 5.63 12.69 9.51
CA GLU A 167 5.19 11.69 10.47
C GLU A 167 6.35 11.39 11.43
N ASN A 168 6.09 11.22 12.73
CA ASN A 168 7.14 11.07 13.75
C ASN A 168 7.98 9.77 13.64
N TRP A 169 7.57 8.81 12.80
CA TRP A 169 8.30 7.57 12.52
C TRP A 169 9.06 7.58 11.19
N LEU A 170 8.94 8.66 10.39
CA LEU A 170 9.68 8.79 9.14
C LEU A 170 10.96 9.60 9.34
N PRO A 171 12.02 9.33 8.55
CA PRO A 171 13.22 10.18 8.54
C PRO A 171 12.93 11.60 8.06
N ARG A 172 13.90 12.50 8.28
CA ARG A 172 13.83 13.84 7.73
C ARG A 172 13.70 13.83 6.22
N ARG A 173 12.92 14.78 5.68
CA ARG A 173 12.65 14.89 4.24
C ARG A 173 12.02 13.64 3.62
N VAL A 174 11.37 12.81 4.43
CA VAL A 174 10.57 11.68 3.96
C VAL A 174 9.11 11.95 4.34
N MET A 175 8.21 11.73 3.39
CA MET A 175 6.80 12.02 3.55
C MET A 175 5.97 10.79 3.16
N SER A 176 4.90 10.55 3.93
CA SER A 176 3.92 9.51 3.63
C SER A 176 3.35 9.63 2.22
N ALA A 177 3.26 8.49 1.51
CA ALA A 177 2.70 8.40 0.17
C ALA A 177 1.25 8.91 0.11
N TRP A 178 0.48 8.75 1.19
CA TRP A 178 -0.89 9.28 1.26
C TRP A 178 -0.91 10.82 1.23
N ARG A 179 0.09 11.49 1.83
CA ARG A 179 0.21 12.95 1.79
C ARG A 179 0.72 13.43 0.43
N ILE A 180 1.73 12.76 -0.08
CA ILE A 180 2.30 13.05 -1.40
C ILE A 180 1.23 12.88 -2.49
N GLY A 181 0.35 11.87 -2.38
CA GLY A 181 -0.72 11.63 -3.34
C GLY A 181 -1.61 12.85 -3.52
N GLY A 182 -1.99 13.53 -2.43
CA GLY A 182 -2.76 14.79 -2.49
C GLY A 182 -1.99 15.93 -3.16
N ILE A 183 -0.68 16.05 -2.89
CA ILE A 183 0.18 17.07 -3.50
C ILE A 183 0.30 16.84 -5.01
N VAL A 184 0.62 15.62 -5.42
CA VAL A 184 0.75 15.25 -6.84
C VAL A 184 -0.56 15.47 -7.58
N HIS A 185 -1.69 15.06 -6.99
CA HIS A 185 -3.01 15.27 -7.58
C HIS A 185 -3.30 16.76 -7.84
N ALA A 186 -2.92 17.64 -6.90
CA ALA A 186 -3.07 19.08 -7.05
C ALA A 186 -2.10 19.67 -8.11
N LEU A 187 -0.84 19.24 -8.12
CA LEU A 187 0.17 19.71 -9.07
C LEU A 187 -0.17 19.31 -10.52
N GLU A 188 -0.80 18.16 -10.71
CA GLU A 188 -1.24 17.68 -12.02
C GLU A 188 -2.58 18.29 -12.47
N GLY A 189 -3.28 19.02 -11.59
CA GLY A 189 -4.58 19.61 -11.91
C GLY A 189 -5.68 18.57 -12.21
N TRP A 190 -5.57 17.35 -11.67
CA TRP A 190 -6.60 16.34 -11.85
C TRP A 190 -7.90 16.78 -11.16
N ASN A 191 -9.01 16.64 -11.88
CA ASN A 191 -10.30 17.19 -11.48
C ASN A 191 -11.24 16.14 -10.86
N GLU A 192 -10.71 14.97 -10.51
CA GLU A 192 -11.48 13.84 -9.99
C GLU A 192 -11.28 13.70 -8.48
N HIS A 193 -12.26 13.12 -7.80
CA HIS A 193 -12.06 12.72 -6.40
C HIS A 193 -11.30 11.39 -6.35
N GLU A 194 -10.24 11.32 -5.55
CA GLU A 194 -9.59 10.07 -5.18
C GLU A 194 -9.90 9.78 -3.72
N CYS A 195 -11.12 9.31 -3.49
CA CYS A 195 -11.65 9.02 -2.16
C CYS A 195 -12.59 7.80 -2.22
N GLY A 196 -13.05 7.30 -1.08
CA GLY A 196 -13.84 6.08 -1.09
C GLY A 196 -13.01 4.87 -1.50
N TYR A 197 -13.57 4.03 -2.36
CA TYR A 197 -12.90 2.85 -2.91
C TYR A 197 -12.30 3.10 -4.30
N THR A 198 -12.31 4.35 -4.76
CA THR A 198 -11.67 4.76 -6.00
C THR A 198 -10.16 4.66 -5.85
N ILE A 199 -9.55 3.92 -6.77
CA ILE A 199 -8.10 3.87 -6.98
C ILE A 199 -7.84 4.30 -8.42
N SER A 200 -7.08 5.39 -8.56
CA SER A 200 -6.60 5.97 -9.81
C SER A 200 -5.64 5.00 -10.51
N ASN A 201 -5.24 5.30 -11.76
CA ASN A 201 -4.22 4.50 -12.43
C ASN A 201 -2.89 4.61 -11.66
N VAL A 202 -2.44 3.47 -11.11
CA VAL A 202 -1.28 3.38 -10.22
C VAL A 202 0.00 3.83 -10.91
N ASP A 203 0.20 3.46 -12.18
CA ASP A 203 1.39 3.83 -12.96
C ASP A 203 1.38 5.33 -13.30
N THR A 204 0.21 5.89 -13.63
CA THR A 204 0.07 7.33 -13.87
C THR A 204 0.43 8.16 -12.64
N VAL A 205 -0.04 7.74 -11.46
CA VAL A 205 0.25 8.44 -10.19
C VAL A 205 1.72 8.29 -9.80
N TRP A 206 2.31 7.13 -10.04
CA TRP A 206 3.73 6.88 -9.86
C TRP A 206 4.60 7.82 -10.70
N ASP A 207 4.37 7.84 -12.01
CA ASP A 207 5.16 8.64 -12.95
C ASP A 207 5.03 10.14 -12.64
N ALA A 208 3.84 10.60 -12.25
CA ALA A 208 3.63 11.97 -11.81
C ALA A 208 4.43 12.31 -10.55
N ALA A 209 4.45 11.43 -9.54
CA ALA A 209 5.25 11.64 -8.33
C ALA A 209 6.74 11.77 -8.65
N LEU A 210 7.26 10.91 -9.53
CA LEU A 210 8.66 10.98 -9.97
C LEU A 210 8.96 12.27 -10.73
N ARG A 211 8.09 12.71 -11.65
CA ARG A 211 8.25 13.97 -12.39
C ARG A 211 8.29 15.19 -11.47
N HIS A 212 7.53 15.18 -10.39
CA HIS A 212 7.54 16.24 -9.36
C HIS A 212 8.70 16.11 -8.36
N GLY A 213 9.63 15.18 -8.60
CA GLY A 213 10.88 15.05 -7.87
C GLY A 213 10.76 14.30 -6.53
N PHE A 214 9.65 13.59 -6.29
CA PHE A 214 9.59 12.63 -5.18
C PHE A 214 10.40 11.40 -5.54
N VAL A 215 11.24 10.94 -4.61
CA VAL A 215 12.18 9.84 -4.86
C VAL A 215 11.78 8.61 -4.06
N PRO A 216 11.64 7.42 -4.68
CA PRO A 216 11.37 6.18 -3.98
C PRO A 216 12.45 5.90 -2.93
N LEU A 217 12.06 5.39 -1.76
CA LEU A 217 13.02 4.98 -0.76
C LEU A 217 13.65 3.66 -1.18
N THR A 218 14.95 3.69 -1.49
CA THR A 218 15.70 2.47 -1.80
C THR A 218 15.82 1.61 -0.55
N ILE A 219 15.48 0.33 -0.72
CA ILE A 219 15.72 -0.70 0.28
C ILE A 219 17.24 -0.86 0.43
N PRO A 220 17.81 -0.81 1.64
CA PRO A 220 19.18 -1.24 1.83
C PRO A 220 19.27 -2.73 1.45
N THR A 221 19.88 -3.03 0.30
CA THR A 221 20.26 -4.40 -0.04
C THR A 221 21.28 -4.85 1.00
N GLN A 222 21.00 -5.97 1.67
CA GLN A 222 22.01 -6.62 2.51
C GLN A 222 23.16 -7.04 1.60
N SER A 223 24.30 -6.34 1.72
CA SER A 223 25.60 -6.75 1.18
C SER A 223 26.15 -7.93 1.97
#